data_AF-A0A7T1HH66-F1
#
_entry.id   AF-A0A7T1HH66-F1
#
_cell.length_a   1.000
_cell.length_b   1.000
_cell.length_c   1.000
_cell.angle_alpha   90.00
_cell.angle_beta   90.00
_cell.angle_gamma   90.00
#
_symmetry.space_group_name_H-M   'P 1'
#
loop_
_entity.id
_entity.type
_entity.pdbx_description
1 polymer ?
#
loop_
_entity_poly.entity_id
_entity_poly.type
_entity_poly.pdbx_seq_one_letter_code
_entity_poly.pdbx_strand_id
1 'polypeptide(L)'
;MLGRRYSQGIVGDALYANPNIMPLPLRRCEYLKSLNPRQIAILTACYFVNFYKLVANSESQTLISNMAAADKSFEPYSDEYMILHQETSEEMDHIWTFRTVYSMVCRETGSKESFDAPGFFRGKVGFIPRADEQAIDTQFNLTEECTHILELIRQPGGLQALLEEMMRKGRGYRYRTLHFLMGDAPRLLSPSEVQSLGLGGLWLLIRFVSNVELKQAEAYLFENPELYNYEPLAFKINEGHLHDEARHYTTSFDIGLALYKAATSEAQQFIRELVRLTMEDYINGTFLHFPEMLERSMHGDLCTVIGLGHQTLEMALCHPEFADKQVDIDGLFTSWQEMEWQYVLPPFGPGLLTQKRWRYIAQQFERAREAMGFDYNEANLDNRLQRYQNILALKNLNEVFSLA
;
A
#
# COMPACT_ATOMS: atom_id res chain seq x y z
N MET A 1 -34.04 22.74 -13.32
CA MET A 1 -34.29 21.32 -12.99
C MET A 1 -33.09 20.74 -12.24
N LEU A 2 -32.95 21.02 -10.95
CA LEU A 2 -31.97 20.37 -10.07
C LEU A 2 -32.77 19.55 -9.05
N GLY A 3 -33.32 18.44 -9.52
CA GLY A 3 -34.39 17.69 -8.83
C GLY A 3 -34.11 16.20 -8.64
N ARG A 4 -32.87 15.75 -8.81
CA ARG A 4 -32.43 14.43 -8.37
C ARG A 4 -31.03 14.60 -7.79
N ARG A 5 -30.93 14.60 -6.46
CA ARG A 5 -29.68 14.22 -5.80
C ARG A 5 -29.40 12.80 -6.31
N TYR A 6 -28.26 12.57 -6.95
CA TYR A 6 -27.77 11.22 -7.18
C TYR A 6 -27.47 10.63 -5.80
N SER A 7 -28.49 10.09 -5.12
CA SER A 7 -28.31 9.33 -3.90
C SER A 7 -27.80 7.94 -4.28
N GLN A 8 -26.59 7.89 -4.81
CA GLN A 8 -25.80 6.66 -4.74
C GLN A 8 -25.33 6.58 -3.27
N GLY A 9 -25.87 5.61 -2.57
CA GLY A 9 -25.52 5.25 -1.19
C GLY A 9 -25.26 3.74 -1.15
N ILE A 10 -25.18 3.15 0.04
CA ILE A 10 -25.00 1.70 0.17
C ILE A 10 -26.27 0.97 -0.31
N VAL A 11 -26.21 0.31 -1.46
CA VAL A 11 -27.39 -0.24 -2.17
C VAL A 11 -27.74 -1.66 -1.71
N GLY A 12 -28.83 -1.80 -0.96
CA GLY A 12 -29.39 -3.11 -0.58
C GLY A 12 -28.33 -4.07 -0.01
N ASP A 13 -28.33 -5.31 -0.48
CA ASP A 13 -27.37 -6.34 -0.03
C ASP A 13 -26.19 -6.50 -1.02
N ALA A 14 -25.98 -5.52 -1.91
CA ALA A 14 -24.87 -5.57 -2.86
C ALA A 14 -23.53 -5.37 -2.17
N LEU A 15 -22.55 -6.20 -2.53
CA LEU A 15 -21.22 -6.20 -1.93
C LEU A 15 -20.32 -5.19 -2.65
N TYR A 16 -19.52 -4.45 -1.89
CA TYR A 16 -18.55 -3.49 -2.42
C TYR A 16 -17.12 -4.07 -2.48
N ALA A 17 -16.93 -5.24 -1.89
CA ALA A 17 -15.70 -6.03 -1.94
C ALA A 17 -16.03 -7.49 -1.61
N ASN A 18 -15.14 -8.42 -1.98
CA ASN A 18 -15.22 -9.81 -1.59
C ASN A 18 -15.06 -9.91 -0.07
N PRO A 19 -16.03 -10.46 0.69
CA PRO A 19 -15.95 -10.49 2.15
C PRO A 19 -14.71 -11.25 2.68
N ASN A 20 -14.16 -12.18 1.89
CA ASN A 20 -12.98 -12.96 2.27
C ASN A 20 -11.66 -12.17 2.14
N ILE A 21 -11.67 -10.98 1.52
CA ILE A 21 -10.50 -10.08 1.46
C ILE A 21 -10.52 -9.00 2.54
N MET A 22 -11.56 -8.94 3.37
CA MET A 22 -11.50 -8.05 4.53
C MET A 22 -10.54 -8.64 5.56
N PRO A 23 -9.74 -7.81 6.25
CA PRO A 23 -8.84 -8.26 7.32
C PRO A 23 -9.63 -8.54 8.62
N LEU A 24 -10.76 -9.22 8.49
CA LEU A 24 -11.73 -9.53 9.52
C LEU A 24 -12.03 -11.03 9.48
N PRO A 25 -11.98 -11.76 10.60
CA PRO A 25 -12.22 -13.21 10.63
C PRO A 25 -13.72 -13.57 10.55
N LEU A 26 -14.42 -13.12 9.49
CA LEU A 26 -15.87 -13.24 9.31
C LEU A 26 -16.41 -14.66 9.54
N ARG A 27 -15.67 -15.69 9.07
CA ARG A 27 -16.09 -17.10 9.17
C ARG A 27 -15.68 -17.77 10.48
N ARG A 28 -14.97 -17.08 11.37
CA ARG A 28 -14.39 -17.69 12.57
C ARG A 28 -14.84 -16.99 13.86
N CYS A 29 -15.03 -15.67 13.83
CA CYS A 29 -15.50 -14.89 14.97
C CYS A 29 -17.03 -14.96 15.07
N GLU A 30 -17.57 -15.41 16.21
CA GLU A 30 -19.02 -15.55 16.42
C GLU A 30 -19.77 -14.23 16.25
N TYR A 31 -19.20 -13.11 16.73
CA TYR A 31 -19.78 -11.78 16.51
C TYR A 31 -19.95 -11.48 15.02
N LEU A 32 -18.88 -11.66 14.22
CA LEU A 32 -18.90 -11.38 12.78
C LEU A 32 -19.77 -12.37 12.00
N LYS A 33 -19.83 -13.64 12.41
CA LYS A 33 -20.75 -14.64 11.84
C LYS A 33 -22.21 -14.28 12.04
N SER A 34 -22.53 -13.54 13.11
CA SER A 34 -23.89 -13.15 13.45
C SER A 34 -24.45 -12.01 12.57
N LEU A 35 -23.62 -11.43 11.70
CA LEU A 35 -24.01 -10.33 10.82
C LEU A 35 -24.91 -10.84 9.69
N ASN A 36 -25.99 -10.12 9.44
CA ASN A 36 -26.92 -10.41 8.35
C ASN A 36 -26.35 -9.91 6.98
N PRO A 37 -26.95 -10.29 5.84
CA PRO A 37 -26.45 -9.88 4.52
C PRO A 37 -26.32 -8.35 4.35
N ARG A 38 -27.27 -7.57 4.85
CA ARG A 38 -27.24 -6.10 4.80
C ARG A 38 -26.08 -5.52 5.60
N GLN A 39 -25.82 -6.04 6.80
CA GLN A 39 -24.69 -5.66 7.64
C GLN A 39 -23.36 -6.01 6.98
N ILE A 40 -23.27 -7.16 6.31
CA ILE A 40 -22.08 -7.52 5.52
C ILE A 40 -21.89 -6.57 4.34
N ALA A 41 -22.96 -6.21 3.61
CA ALA A 41 -22.87 -5.24 2.52
C ALA A 41 -22.31 -3.89 2.99
N ILE A 42 -22.83 -3.37 4.12
CA ILE A 42 -22.32 -2.14 4.75
C ILE A 42 -20.85 -2.28 5.14
N LEU A 43 -20.49 -3.40 5.78
CA LEU A 43 -19.11 -3.67 6.19
C LEU A 43 -18.16 -3.69 4.98
N THR A 44 -18.56 -4.32 3.87
CA THR A 44 -17.77 -4.31 2.63
C THR A 44 -17.68 -2.93 2.00
N ALA A 45 -18.70 -2.07 2.13
CA ALA A 45 -18.66 -0.69 1.65
C ALA A 45 -17.68 0.16 2.47
N CYS A 46 -17.70 0.03 3.80
CA CYS A 46 -16.74 0.66 4.69
C CYS A 46 -15.30 0.19 4.40
N TYR A 47 -15.10 -1.11 4.16
CA TYR A 47 -13.81 -1.64 3.77
C TYR A 47 -13.31 -1.06 2.46
N PHE A 48 -14.17 -1.06 1.42
CA PHE A 48 -13.85 -0.52 0.11
C PHE A 48 -13.37 0.94 0.20
N VAL A 49 -14.11 1.80 0.90
CA VAL A 49 -13.73 3.22 0.98
C VAL A 49 -12.51 3.47 1.86
N ASN A 50 -12.30 2.69 2.93
CA ASN A 50 -11.10 2.82 3.74
C ASN A 50 -9.86 2.28 3.01
N PHE A 51 -10.00 1.22 2.22
CA PHE A 51 -8.95 0.75 1.33
C PHE A 51 -8.57 1.84 0.33
N TYR A 52 -9.53 2.41 -0.39
CA TYR A 52 -9.27 3.45 -1.38
C TYR A 52 -8.87 4.81 -0.80
N LYS A 53 -9.23 5.10 0.46
CA LYS A 53 -8.64 6.22 1.22
C LYS A 53 -7.14 6.05 1.41
N LEU A 54 -6.71 4.83 1.77
CA LEU A 54 -5.27 4.52 1.88
C LEU A 54 -4.58 4.68 0.51
N VAL A 55 -5.20 4.18 -0.57
CA VAL A 55 -4.67 4.34 -1.94
C VAL A 55 -4.54 5.81 -2.33
N ALA A 56 -5.59 6.63 -2.21
CA ALA A 56 -5.57 8.05 -2.58
C ALA A 56 -4.48 8.86 -1.85
N ASN A 57 -4.17 8.48 -0.61
CA ASN A 57 -3.08 9.09 0.14
C ASN A 57 -1.70 8.74 -0.44
N SER A 58 -1.53 7.54 -1.05
CA SER A 58 -0.37 7.22 -1.92
C SER A 58 -0.26 8.19 -3.08
N GLU A 59 -1.36 8.29 -3.82
CA GLU A 59 -1.40 8.91 -5.13
C GLU A 59 -1.11 10.40 -5.01
N SER A 60 -1.51 11.01 -3.90
CA SER A 60 -1.21 12.41 -3.58
C SER A 60 0.31 12.71 -3.63
N GLN A 61 1.15 11.77 -3.17
CA GLN A 61 2.60 11.89 -3.30
C GLN A 61 3.07 11.52 -4.72
N THR A 62 2.43 10.54 -5.37
CA THR A 62 2.68 10.21 -6.77
C THR A 62 2.54 11.43 -7.68
N LEU A 63 1.55 12.30 -7.46
CA LEU A 63 1.37 13.53 -8.23
C LEU A 63 2.64 14.40 -8.23
N ILE A 64 3.20 14.60 -7.03
CA ILE A 64 4.38 15.42 -6.81
C ILE A 64 5.60 14.79 -7.48
N SER A 65 5.80 13.50 -7.21
CA SER A 65 6.99 12.78 -7.62
C SER A 65 7.01 12.49 -9.12
N ASN A 66 5.87 12.18 -9.74
CA ASN A 66 5.78 11.97 -11.19
C ASN A 66 6.10 13.26 -11.95
N MET A 67 5.51 14.39 -11.57
CA MET A 67 5.82 15.68 -12.19
C MET A 67 7.30 16.02 -12.04
N ALA A 68 7.84 15.85 -10.83
CA ALA A 68 9.25 16.18 -10.59
C ALA A 68 10.21 15.24 -11.34
N ALA A 69 9.89 13.95 -11.44
CA ALA A 69 10.68 13.01 -12.24
C ALA A 69 10.60 13.35 -13.73
N ALA A 70 9.41 13.68 -14.24
CA ALA A 70 9.17 14.09 -15.62
C ALA A 70 10.01 15.31 -16.00
N ASP A 71 9.83 16.41 -15.27
CA ASP A 71 10.44 17.71 -15.56
C ASP A 71 11.97 17.74 -15.38
N LYS A 72 12.51 16.83 -14.58
CA LYS A 72 13.94 16.85 -14.19
C LYS A 72 14.77 15.74 -14.83
N SER A 73 14.15 14.67 -15.31
CA SER A 73 14.86 13.50 -15.84
C SER A 73 14.73 13.35 -17.35
N PHE A 74 13.78 14.05 -17.99
CA PHE A 74 13.48 13.90 -19.41
C PHE A 74 13.37 15.25 -20.11
N GLU A 75 13.62 15.22 -21.42
CA GLU A 75 13.36 16.37 -22.27
C GLU A 75 11.85 16.64 -22.36
N PRO A 76 11.42 17.91 -22.35
CA PRO A 76 10.01 18.25 -22.50
C PRO A 76 9.40 17.58 -23.74
N TYR A 77 8.24 16.95 -23.55
CA TYR A 77 7.48 16.22 -24.58
C TYR A 77 8.14 14.95 -25.14
N SER A 78 9.17 14.40 -24.51
CA SER A 78 9.57 13.01 -24.79
C SER A 78 8.45 12.02 -24.44
N ASP A 79 8.55 10.78 -24.92
CA ASP A 79 7.56 9.75 -24.61
C ASP A 79 7.45 9.52 -23.09
N GLU A 80 8.58 9.41 -22.38
CA GLU A 80 8.63 9.23 -20.93
C GLU A 80 8.06 10.45 -20.19
N TYR A 81 8.34 11.65 -20.66
CA TYR A 81 7.75 12.88 -20.14
C TYR A 81 6.22 12.84 -20.24
N MET A 82 5.70 12.54 -21.44
CA MET A 82 4.27 12.48 -21.70
C MET A 82 3.57 11.36 -20.92
N ILE A 83 4.22 10.20 -20.77
CA ILE A 83 3.74 9.09 -19.95
C ILE A 83 3.55 9.55 -18.51
N LEU A 84 4.58 10.10 -17.85
CA LEU A 84 4.47 10.49 -16.44
C LEU A 84 3.45 11.62 -16.20
N HIS A 85 3.27 12.53 -17.16
CA HIS A 85 2.21 13.54 -17.10
C HIS A 85 0.81 12.95 -17.28
N GLN A 86 0.64 11.98 -18.17
CA GLN A 86 -0.61 11.25 -18.32
C GLN A 86 -0.94 10.50 -17.02
N GLU A 87 0.02 9.74 -16.49
CA GLU A 87 -0.18 8.99 -15.24
C GLU A 87 -0.52 9.94 -14.09
N THR A 88 0.14 11.10 -13.97
CA THR A 88 -0.23 12.14 -12.97
C THR A 88 -1.70 12.57 -13.10
N SER A 89 -2.23 12.64 -14.32
CA SER A 89 -3.63 13.03 -14.55
C SER A 89 -4.60 11.91 -14.16
N GLU A 90 -4.25 10.65 -14.46
CA GLU A 90 -4.99 9.45 -14.05
C GLU A 90 -5.08 9.37 -12.51
N GLU A 91 -3.94 9.50 -11.84
CA GLU A 91 -3.81 9.50 -10.37
C GLU A 91 -4.63 10.62 -9.71
N MET A 92 -4.75 11.78 -10.37
CA MET A 92 -5.62 12.84 -9.88
C MET A 92 -7.11 12.42 -9.94
N ASP A 93 -7.54 11.81 -11.04
CA ASP A 93 -8.92 11.33 -11.21
C ASP A 93 -9.26 10.21 -10.22
N HIS A 94 -8.31 9.33 -9.93
CA HIS A 94 -8.41 8.31 -8.88
C HIS A 94 -8.70 8.94 -7.51
N ILE A 95 -7.88 9.90 -7.07
CA ILE A 95 -8.05 10.60 -5.80
C ILE A 95 -9.45 11.24 -5.70
N TRP A 96 -9.91 11.92 -6.75
CA TRP A 96 -11.24 12.55 -6.75
C TRP A 96 -12.36 11.51 -6.67
N THR A 97 -12.22 10.39 -7.40
CA THR A 97 -13.17 9.28 -7.39
C THR A 97 -13.26 8.67 -5.99
N PHE A 98 -12.13 8.33 -5.38
CA PHE A 98 -12.07 7.72 -4.05
C PHE A 98 -12.59 8.66 -2.96
N ARG A 99 -12.24 9.95 -3.00
CA ARG A 99 -12.81 10.99 -2.11
C ARG A 99 -14.31 11.08 -2.21
N THR A 100 -14.84 10.97 -3.43
CA THR A 100 -16.28 11.06 -3.69
C THR A 100 -17.01 9.86 -3.08
N VAL A 101 -16.55 8.63 -3.34
CA VAL A 101 -17.19 7.42 -2.80
C VAL A 101 -17.06 7.35 -1.28
N TYR A 102 -15.91 7.74 -0.72
CA TYR A 102 -15.73 7.83 0.74
C TYR A 102 -16.75 8.78 1.38
N SER A 103 -16.89 9.98 0.81
CA SER A 103 -17.87 10.97 1.30
C SER A 103 -19.31 10.45 1.23
N MET A 104 -19.62 9.64 0.22
CA MET A 104 -20.92 8.99 0.10
C MET A 104 -21.13 7.97 1.22
N VAL A 105 -20.17 7.07 1.46
CA VAL A 105 -20.28 6.07 2.54
C VAL A 105 -20.35 6.73 3.91
N CYS A 106 -19.53 7.73 4.22
CA CYS A 106 -19.62 8.47 5.50
C CYS A 106 -21.00 9.10 5.72
N ARG A 107 -21.63 9.62 4.66
CA ARG A 107 -22.99 10.17 4.76
C ARG A 107 -24.02 9.09 5.10
N GLU A 108 -23.90 7.90 4.50
CA GLU A 108 -24.84 6.80 4.74
C GLU A 108 -24.62 6.14 6.11
N THR A 109 -23.37 5.99 6.55
CA THR A 109 -23.04 5.43 7.87
C THR A 109 -23.19 6.43 9.00
N GLY A 110 -23.16 7.73 8.72
CA GLY A 110 -23.09 8.77 9.74
C GLY A 110 -21.70 8.96 10.35
N SER A 111 -20.67 8.30 9.82
CA SER A 111 -19.28 8.51 10.25
C SER A 111 -18.84 9.95 9.99
N LYS A 112 -18.08 10.50 10.96
CA LYS A 112 -17.50 11.86 10.89
C LYS A 112 -16.00 11.83 10.62
N GLU A 113 -15.46 10.66 10.26
CA GLU A 113 -14.05 10.53 9.96
C GLU A 113 -13.64 11.38 8.76
N SER A 114 -12.51 12.06 8.90
CA SER A 114 -11.88 12.80 7.81
C SER A 114 -11.41 11.84 6.71
N PHE A 115 -11.52 12.27 5.44
CA PHE A 115 -10.82 11.60 4.34
C PHE A 115 -9.31 11.79 4.47
N ASP A 116 -8.90 13.03 4.72
CA ASP A 116 -7.49 13.39 4.86
C ASP A 116 -6.95 12.76 6.15
N ALA A 117 -5.98 11.86 6.00
CA ALA A 117 -5.19 11.28 7.08
C ALA A 117 -3.71 11.50 6.75
N PRO A 118 -2.86 11.83 7.73
CA PRO A 118 -1.42 11.91 7.50
C PRO A 118 -0.93 10.51 7.10
N GLY A 119 -0.32 10.40 5.93
CA GLY A 119 0.33 9.16 5.54
C GLY A 119 0.57 9.04 4.04
N PHE A 120 1.76 8.62 3.67
CA PHE A 120 2.04 8.01 2.37
C PHE A 120 1.50 6.57 2.43
N PHE A 121 0.76 6.12 1.41
CA PHE A 121 0.41 4.70 1.32
C PHE A 121 1.68 3.87 1.27
N ARG A 122 1.70 2.89 2.14
CA ARG A 122 2.83 2.02 2.32
C ARG A 122 2.43 0.57 2.10
N GLY A 123 1.22 0.29 1.61
CA GLY A 123 0.69 -1.07 1.62
C GLY A 123 0.96 -1.77 2.97
N LYS A 124 1.47 -3.00 2.95
CA LYS A 124 2.01 -3.78 4.07
C LYS A 124 3.52 -3.57 4.25
N VAL A 125 4.00 -2.33 4.29
CA VAL A 125 5.42 -2.00 4.60
C VAL A 125 5.68 -2.25 6.09
N GLY A 126 5.87 -3.51 6.46
CA GLY A 126 6.25 -3.93 7.80
C GLY A 126 5.42 -3.27 8.93
N PHE A 127 6.02 -3.18 10.11
CA PHE A 127 5.40 -2.54 11.28
C PHE A 127 6.06 -1.21 11.61
N ILE A 128 5.27 -0.15 11.71
CA ILE A 128 5.77 1.18 12.07
C ILE A 128 5.43 1.42 13.54
N PRO A 129 6.40 1.75 14.41
CA PRO A 129 6.08 2.15 15.77
C PRO A 129 5.08 3.32 15.76
N ARG A 130 4.03 3.29 16.59
CA ARG A 130 3.01 4.35 16.61
C ARG A 130 3.60 5.76 16.82
N ALA A 131 4.68 5.87 17.59
CA ALA A 131 5.39 7.15 17.78
C ALA A 131 6.02 7.67 16.48
N ASP A 132 6.52 6.79 15.62
CA ASP A 132 7.08 7.17 14.32
C ASP A 132 5.98 7.64 13.36
N GLU A 133 4.80 7.01 13.38
CA GLU A 133 3.64 7.42 12.59
C GLU A 133 3.13 8.81 12.99
N GLN A 134 3.00 9.06 14.30
CA GLN A 134 2.56 10.37 14.81
C GLN A 134 3.54 11.50 14.50
N ALA A 135 4.82 11.17 14.28
CA ALA A 135 5.85 12.13 13.90
C ALA A 135 5.89 12.40 12.38
N ILE A 136 5.04 11.74 11.58
CA ILE A 136 4.94 11.98 10.14
C ILE A 136 4.19 13.31 9.92
N ASP A 137 4.94 14.36 9.65
CA ASP A 137 4.41 15.59 9.08
C ASP A 137 4.45 15.47 7.54
N THR A 138 3.28 15.48 6.90
CA THR A 138 3.16 15.46 5.43
C THR A 138 3.14 16.87 4.83
N GLN A 139 3.21 17.92 5.66
CA GLN A 139 3.37 19.28 5.16
C GLN A 139 4.80 19.49 4.69
N PHE A 140 4.96 20.08 3.51
CA PHE A 140 6.26 20.52 3.08
C PHE A 140 6.74 21.68 3.96
N ASN A 141 7.70 21.38 4.83
CA ASN A 141 8.48 22.35 5.57
C ASN A 141 9.95 22.07 5.27
N LEU A 142 10.70 23.06 4.79
CA LEU A 142 12.15 22.94 4.62
C LEU A 142 12.81 22.99 6.01
N THR A 143 12.77 21.86 6.70
CA THR A 143 13.32 21.71 8.05
C THR A 143 14.85 21.71 8.04
N GLU A 144 15.46 21.86 9.21
CA GLU A 144 16.91 21.65 9.38
C GLU A 144 17.33 20.25 8.90
N GLU A 145 16.49 19.22 9.13
CA GLU A 145 16.71 17.85 8.65
C GLU A 145 16.77 17.80 7.11
N CYS A 146 15.81 18.42 6.42
CA CYS A 146 15.81 18.46 4.95
C CYS A 146 17.00 19.25 4.39
N THR A 147 17.38 20.34 5.05
CA THR A 147 18.54 21.15 4.67
C THR A 147 19.84 20.36 4.80
N HIS A 148 20.03 19.66 5.92
CA HIS A 148 21.16 18.75 6.13
C HIS A 148 21.24 17.66 5.06
N ILE A 149 20.09 17.04 4.71
CA ILE A 149 20.05 16.03 3.65
C ILE A 149 20.49 16.62 2.30
N LEU A 150 20.00 17.81 1.92
CA LEU A 150 20.41 18.47 0.68
C LEU A 150 21.89 18.83 0.63
N GLU A 151 22.44 19.31 1.74
CA GLU A 151 23.87 19.61 1.85
C GLU A 151 24.71 18.34 1.72
N LEU A 152 24.25 17.25 2.33
CA LEU A 152 24.94 15.98 2.34
C LEU A 152 24.98 15.37 0.93
N ILE A 153 23.83 15.23 0.24
CA ILE A 153 23.78 14.58 -1.08
C ILE A 153 24.54 15.35 -2.19
N ARG A 154 24.89 16.62 -1.96
CA ARG A 154 25.71 17.42 -2.88
C ARG A 154 27.21 17.19 -2.72
N GLN A 155 27.64 16.59 -1.62
CA GLN A 155 29.05 16.33 -1.35
C GLN A 155 29.48 15.00 -1.99
N PRO A 156 30.74 14.88 -2.47
CA PRO A 156 31.29 13.60 -2.87
C PRO A 156 31.25 12.60 -1.70
N GLY A 157 30.71 11.39 -1.91
CA GLY A 157 30.52 10.42 -0.82
C GLY A 157 29.32 10.71 0.10
N GLY A 158 28.55 11.75 -0.21
CA GLY A 158 27.42 12.20 0.58
C GLY A 158 26.23 11.22 0.59
N LEU A 159 25.97 10.51 -0.50
CA LEU A 159 24.89 9.51 -0.54
C LEU A 159 25.26 8.30 0.32
N GLN A 160 26.54 7.90 0.33
CA GLN A 160 27.03 6.85 1.21
C GLN A 160 26.91 7.26 2.68
N ALA A 161 27.32 8.48 3.03
CA ALA A 161 27.16 9.02 4.37
C ALA A 161 25.68 9.11 4.79
N LEU A 162 24.79 9.50 3.88
CA LEU A 162 23.35 9.54 4.14
C LEU A 162 22.79 8.15 4.40
N LEU A 163 23.20 7.15 3.62
CA LEU A 163 22.79 5.76 3.82
C LEU A 163 23.22 5.24 5.20
N GLU A 164 24.45 5.53 5.62
CA GLU A 164 24.95 5.18 6.95
C GLU A 164 24.15 5.88 8.06
N GLU A 165 23.82 7.16 7.87
CA GLU A 165 22.92 7.87 8.79
C GLU A 165 21.54 7.23 8.87
N MET A 166 20.95 6.84 7.73
CA MET A 166 19.65 6.15 7.67
C MET A 166 19.69 4.81 8.39
N MET A 167 20.77 4.05 8.26
CA MET A 167 20.94 2.78 8.98
C MET A 167 21.12 2.98 10.48
N ARG A 168 21.86 4.02 10.90
CA ARG A 168 22.14 4.31 12.31
C ARG A 168 20.95 4.91 13.05
N LYS A 169 20.21 5.83 12.42
CA LYS A 169 19.05 6.53 13.01
C LYS A 169 17.75 5.72 12.92
N GLY A 170 17.75 4.64 12.13
CA GLY A 170 16.66 3.69 12.09
C GLY A 170 15.53 4.06 11.13
N ARG A 171 14.43 3.29 11.21
CA ARG A 171 13.37 3.22 10.20
C ARG A 171 12.57 4.52 10.03
N GLY A 172 12.24 5.21 11.12
CA GLY A 172 11.52 6.49 11.08
C GLY A 172 12.29 7.58 10.34
N TYR A 173 13.59 7.73 10.62
CA TYR A 173 14.46 8.67 9.89
C TYR A 173 14.58 8.28 8.42
N ARG A 174 14.88 7.00 8.13
CA ARG A 174 14.93 6.46 6.76
C ARG A 174 13.67 6.80 5.96
N TYR A 175 12.50 6.69 6.58
CA TYR A 175 11.23 7.01 5.92
C TYR A 175 11.13 8.50 5.55
N ARG A 176 11.36 9.41 6.51
CA ARG A 176 11.28 10.85 6.23
C ARG A 176 12.29 11.27 5.16
N THR A 177 13.51 10.72 5.23
CA THR A 177 14.53 10.93 4.18
C THR A 177 14.05 10.44 2.82
N LEU A 178 13.52 9.21 2.72
CA LEU A 178 12.98 8.67 1.46
C LEU A 178 11.85 9.54 0.90
N HIS A 179 10.91 9.94 1.75
CA HIS A 179 9.80 10.82 1.37
C HIS A 179 10.32 12.14 0.80
N PHE A 180 11.27 12.77 1.49
CA PHE A 180 11.91 13.99 1.02
C PHE A 180 12.64 13.80 -0.32
N LEU A 181 13.44 12.74 -0.46
CA LEU A 181 14.22 12.46 -1.67
C LEU A 181 13.36 12.16 -2.91
N MET A 182 12.22 11.50 -2.73
CA MET A 182 11.30 11.17 -3.82
C MET A 182 10.32 12.30 -4.12
N GLY A 183 10.03 13.17 -3.15
CA GLY A 183 9.05 14.24 -3.27
C GLY A 183 9.68 15.60 -3.53
N ASP A 184 10.10 16.27 -2.45
CA ASP A 184 10.45 17.68 -2.50
C ASP A 184 11.88 17.97 -2.92
N ALA A 185 12.84 17.07 -2.66
CA ALA A 185 14.24 17.29 -3.05
C ALA A 185 14.41 17.55 -4.56
N PRO A 186 13.77 16.79 -5.49
CA PRO A 186 13.83 17.09 -6.92
C PRO A 186 13.37 18.50 -7.31
N ARG A 187 12.45 19.12 -6.54
CA ARG A 187 11.99 20.50 -6.77
C ARG A 187 13.06 21.53 -6.43
N LEU A 188 13.95 21.19 -5.50
CA LEU A 188 15.00 22.05 -4.96
C LEU A 188 16.36 21.86 -5.66
N LEU A 189 16.44 20.89 -6.57
CA LEU A 189 17.64 20.52 -7.30
C LEU A 189 17.52 20.87 -8.79
N SER A 190 18.65 21.12 -9.43
CA SER A 190 18.73 21.25 -10.89
C SER A 190 18.47 19.90 -11.59
N PRO A 191 18.06 19.89 -12.87
CA PRO A 191 17.89 18.64 -13.63
C PRO A 191 19.15 17.75 -13.62
N SER A 192 20.34 18.35 -13.77
CA SER A 192 21.60 17.60 -13.75
C SER A 192 21.91 16.98 -12.38
N GLU A 193 21.61 17.68 -11.28
CA GLU A 193 21.70 17.11 -9.92
C GLU A 193 20.72 15.92 -9.79
N VAL A 194 19.45 16.10 -10.18
CA VAL A 194 18.43 15.03 -10.08
C VAL A 194 18.84 13.78 -10.87
N GLN A 195 19.35 13.96 -12.09
CA GLN A 195 19.77 12.87 -12.96
C GLN A 195 21.02 12.16 -12.41
N SER A 196 22.04 12.92 -11.98
CA SER A 196 23.28 12.35 -11.43
C SER A 196 23.08 11.61 -10.11
N LEU A 197 22.17 12.10 -9.26
CA LEU A 197 21.73 11.47 -8.02
C LEU A 197 20.71 10.33 -8.26
N GLY A 198 20.19 10.20 -9.48
CA GLY A 198 19.24 9.16 -9.86
C GLY A 198 17.89 9.21 -9.14
N LEU A 199 17.45 10.39 -8.67
CA LEU A 199 16.24 10.49 -7.83
C LEU A 199 14.96 10.11 -8.58
N GLY A 200 14.88 10.35 -9.89
CA GLY A 200 13.77 9.85 -10.72
C GLY A 200 13.74 8.31 -10.78
N GLY A 201 14.91 7.67 -10.87
CA GLY A 201 15.03 6.20 -10.81
C GLY A 201 14.66 5.65 -9.43
N LEU A 202 15.09 6.32 -8.36
CA LEU A 202 14.71 5.97 -6.98
C LEU A 202 13.18 5.98 -6.82
N TRP A 203 12.53 7.08 -7.21
CA TRP A 203 11.08 7.21 -7.14
C TRP A 203 10.36 6.08 -7.87
N LEU A 204 10.67 5.88 -9.16
CA LEU A 204 9.95 4.92 -10.00
C LEU A 204 10.18 3.47 -9.54
N LEU A 205 11.39 3.12 -9.07
CA LEU A 205 11.64 1.78 -8.53
C LEU A 205 10.93 1.55 -7.19
N ILE A 206 10.82 2.56 -6.32
CA ILE A 206 10.04 2.44 -5.08
C ILE A 206 8.54 2.37 -5.38
N ARG A 207 8.04 3.17 -6.33
CA ARG A 207 6.66 3.10 -6.83
C ARG A 207 6.35 1.72 -7.39
N PHE A 208 7.25 1.12 -8.17
CA PHE A 208 7.10 -0.25 -8.65
C PHE A 208 6.87 -1.25 -7.51
N VAL A 209 7.68 -1.17 -6.44
CA VAL A 209 7.54 -2.07 -5.28
C VAL A 209 6.18 -1.90 -4.61
N SER A 210 5.70 -0.65 -4.47
CA SER A 210 4.36 -0.36 -3.93
C SER A 210 3.23 -0.88 -4.84
N ASN A 211 3.32 -0.68 -6.15
CA ASN A 211 2.30 -1.10 -7.11
C ASN A 211 2.18 -2.63 -7.22
N VAL A 212 3.27 -3.37 -6.98
CA VAL A 212 3.23 -4.84 -6.92
C VAL A 212 2.24 -5.33 -5.87
N GLU A 213 2.20 -4.69 -4.70
CA GLU A 213 1.28 -5.07 -3.65
C GLU A 213 -0.15 -4.58 -3.93
N LEU A 214 -0.29 -3.31 -4.31
CA LEU A 214 -1.57 -2.67 -4.60
C LEU A 214 -2.37 -3.48 -5.64
N LYS A 215 -1.75 -3.76 -6.78
CA LYS A 215 -2.35 -4.52 -7.88
C LYS A 215 -2.90 -5.87 -7.44
N GLN A 216 -2.22 -6.55 -6.51
CA GLN A 216 -2.71 -7.82 -5.98
C GLN A 216 -3.82 -7.64 -4.95
N ALA A 217 -3.79 -6.59 -4.13
CA ALA A 217 -4.90 -6.31 -3.23
C ALA A 217 -6.20 -6.07 -4.03
N GLU A 218 -6.10 -5.33 -5.14
CA GLU A 218 -7.25 -4.95 -5.96
C GLU A 218 -7.76 -6.05 -6.88
N ALA A 219 -6.88 -6.85 -7.47
CA ALA A 219 -7.26 -7.97 -8.33
C ALA A 219 -8.19 -8.97 -7.62
N TYR A 220 -8.15 -9.02 -6.29
CA TYR A 220 -8.99 -9.91 -5.48
C TYR A 220 -10.13 -9.18 -4.75
N LEU A 221 -10.25 -7.85 -4.86
CA LEU A 221 -11.38 -7.10 -4.31
C LEU A 221 -12.72 -7.62 -4.83
N PHE A 222 -12.75 -8.14 -6.07
CA PHE A 222 -13.95 -8.66 -6.71
C PHE A 222 -13.75 -10.08 -7.30
N GLU A 223 -13.02 -10.96 -6.61
CA GLU A 223 -12.78 -12.34 -7.10
C GLU A 223 -14.09 -13.15 -7.18
N ASN A 224 -14.24 -13.93 -8.27
CA ASN A 224 -15.41 -14.77 -8.60
C ASN A 224 -16.71 -13.95 -8.73
N PRO A 225 -16.76 -12.96 -9.65
CA PRO A 225 -17.93 -12.08 -9.83
C PRO A 225 -19.22 -12.82 -10.19
N GLU A 226 -19.13 -14.05 -10.69
CA GLU A 226 -20.27 -14.93 -10.93
C GLU A 226 -20.90 -15.51 -9.65
N LEU A 227 -20.17 -15.51 -8.53
CA LEU A 227 -20.61 -16.06 -7.24
C LEU A 227 -21.17 -15.00 -6.28
N TYR A 228 -20.97 -13.72 -6.58
CA TYR A 228 -21.30 -12.61 -5.68
C TYR A 228 -22.09 -11.52 -6.40
N ASN A 229 -23.08 -10.95 -5.70
CA ASN A 229 -23.81 -9.77 -6.18
C ASN A 229 -23.04 -8.50 -5.81
N TYR A 230 -22.08 -8.11 -6.66
CA TYR A 230 -21.30 -6.89 -6.45
C TYR A 230 -22.04 -5.62 -6.88
N GLU A 231 -21.77 -4.52 -6.20
CA GLU A 231 -22.29 -3.21 -6.59
C GLU A 231 -21.60 -2.76 -7.90
N PRO A 232 -22.37 -2.46 -8.97
CA PRO A 232 -21.79 -2.23 -10.29
C PRO A 232 -20.84 -1.03 -10.39
N LEU A 233 -21.08 0.06 -9.65
CA LEU A 233 -20.19 1.22 -9.68
C LEU A 233 -18.86 0.92 -8.97
N ALA A 234 -18.89 0.29 -7.79
CA ALA A 234 -17.70 -0.12 -7.06
C ALA A 234 -16.83 -1.07 -7.89
N PHE A 235 -17.45 -2.03 -8.59
CA PHE A 235 -16.77 -2.93 -9.51
C PHE A 235 -16.07 -2.16 -10.64
N LYS A 236 -16.77 -1.22 -11.29
CA LYS A 236 -16.21 -0.42 -12.39
C LYS A 236 -15.10 0.53 -11.95
N ILE A 237 -15.21 1.14 -10.77
CA ILE A 237 -14.16 1.98 -10.20
C ILE A 237 -12.89 1.16 -10.03
N ASN A 238 -13.01 -0.05 -9.45
CA ASN A 238 -11.89 -0.94 -9.28
C ASN A 238 -11.30 -1.43 -10.61
N GLU A 239 -12.12 -1.81 -11.59
CA GLU A 239 -11.62 -2.22 -12.91
C GLU A 239 -10.87 -1.08 -13.62
N GLY A 240 -11.42 0.14 -13.57
CA GLY A 240 -10.76 1.33 -14.15
C GLY A 240 -9.39 1.56 -13.53
N HIS A 241 -9.34 1.64 -12.19
CA HIS A 241 -8.09 1.82 -11.46
C HIS A 241 -7.08 0.69 -11.72
N LEU A 242 -7.51 -0.58 -11.65
CA LEU A 242 -6.64 -1.73 -11.87
C LEU A 242 -6.00 -1.74 -13.28
N HIS A 243 -6.72 -1.24 -14.29
CA HIS A 243 -6.18 -1.13 -15.65
C HIS A 243 -5.12 -0.04 -15.78
N ASP A 244 -5.27 1.06 -15.05
CA ASP A 244 -4.33 2.18 -15.04
C ASP A 244 -3.06 1.78 -14.27
N GLU A 245 -3.21 1.20 -13.09
CA GLU A 245 -2.10 0.70 -12.28
C GLU A 245 -1.30 -0.43 -12.93
N ALA A 246 -1.93 -1.20 -13.82
CA ALA A 246 -1.21 -2.20 -14.62
C ALA A 246 -0.20 -1.57 -15.59
N ARG A 247 -0.52 -0.39 -16.14
CA ARG A 247 0.40 0.38 -17.00
C ARG A 247 1.48 1.05 -16.15
N HIS A 248 1.08 1.70 -15.06
CA HIS A 248 1.98 2.38 -14.12
C HIS A 248 3.02 1.44 -13.53
N TYR A 249 2.62 0.21 -13.20
CA TYR A 249 3.53 -0.85 -12.75
C TYR A 249 4.63 -1.13 -13.80
N THR A 250 4.28 -1.16 -15.08
CA THR A 250 5.20 -1.51 -16.17
C THR A 250 6.17 -0.36 -16.42
N THR A 251 5.64 0.86 -16.55
CA THR A 251 6.42 2.08 -16.79
C THR A 251 7.39 2.36 -15.63
N SER A 252 6.92 2.21 -14.39
CA SER A 252 7.75 2.38 -13.18
C SER A 252 8.97 1.47 -13.17
N PHE A 253 8.83 0.20 -13.59
CA PHE A 253 9.98 -0.72 -13.63
C PHE A 253 10.95 -0.37 -14.76
N ASP A 254 10.45 -0.25 -16.00
CA ASP A 254 11.30 -0.14 -17.17
C ASP A 254 12.01 1.23 -17.21
N ILE A 255 11.27 2.31 -16.98
CA ILE A 255 11.84 3.67 -16.92
C ILE A 255 12.71 3.83 -15.68
N GLY A 256 12.26 3.33 -14.51
CA GLY A 256 13.02 3.39 -13.26
C GLY A 256 14.38 2.70 -13.37
N LEU A 257 14.44 1.53 -14.00
CA LEU A 257 15.69 0.79 -14.22
C LEU A 257 16.61 1.51 -15.23
N ALA A 258 16.06 2.16 -16.25
CA ALA A 258 16.84 2.96 -17.20
C ALA A 258 17.49 4.17 -16.51
N LEU A 259 16.72 4.93 -15.74
CA LEU A 259 17.23 6.06 -14.96
C LEU A 259 18.25 5.63 -13.91
N TYR A 260 18.01 4.51 -13.22
CA TYR A 260 18.96 3.90 -12.30
C TYR A 260 20.32 3.65 -12.97
N LYS A 261 20.32 3.01 -14.14
CA LYS A 261 21.55 2.69 -14.88
C LYS A 261 22.29 3.93 -15.40
N ALA A 262 21.57 5.03 -15.62
CA ALA A 262 22.14 6.31 -16.06
C ALA A 262 22.74 7.14 -14.91
N ALA A 263 22.38 6.84 -13.65
CA ALA A 263 22.87 7.56 -12.48
C ALA A 263 24.37 7.31 -12.22
N THR A 264 24.98 8.14 -11.38
CA THR A 264 26.39 7.94 -10.94
C THR A 264 26.56 6.60 -10.20
N SER A 265 27.79 6.07 -10.14
CA SER A 265 28.05 4.80 -9.46
C SER A 265 27.69 4.85 -7.96
N GLU A 266 27.93 5.98 -7.30
CA GLU A 266 27.51 6.18 -5.90
C GLU A 266 25.98 6.15 -5.77
N ALA A 267 25.26 6.85 -6.65
CA ALA A 267 23.81 6.82 -6.70
C ALA A 267 23.26 5.42 -7.00
N GLN A 268 23.88 4.67 -7.89
CA GLN A 268 23.49 3.29 -8.18
C GLN A 268 23.65 2.37 -6.97
N GLN A 269 24.66 2.58 -6.13
CA GLN A 269 24.80 1.83 -4.88
C GLN A 269 23.73 2.26 -3.88
N PHE A 270 23.53 3.56 -3.70
CA PHE A 270 22.53 4.13 -2.80
C PHE A 270 21.11 3.65 -3.13
N ILE A 271 20.70 3.77 -4.39
CA ILE A 271 19.35 3.39 -4.86
C ILE A 271 19.13 1.88 -4.71
N ARG A 272 20.13 1.06 -5.08
CA ARG A 272 20.05 -0.40 -4.92
C ARG A 272 19.75 -0.78 -3.47
N GLU A 273 20.44 -0.12 -2.55
CA GLU A 273 20.32 -0.45 -1.13
C GLU A 273 19.02 0.04 -0.52
N LEU A 274 18.51 1.19 -0.96
CA LEU A 274 17.18 1.65 -0.56
C LEU A 274 16.06 0.78 -1.13
N VAL A 275 16.16 0.35 -2.39
CA VAL A 275 15.19 -0.58 -2.98
C VAL A 275 15.21 -1.92 -2.26
N ARG A 276 16.40 -2.47 -1.97
CA ARG A 276 16.55 -3.69 -1.15
C ARG A 276 15.86 -3.53 0.21
N LEU A 277 16.18 -2.47 0.95
CA LEU A 277 15.60 -2.23 2.28
C LEU A 277 14.07 -2.04 2.23
N THR A 278 13.55 -1.35 1.22
CA THR A 278 12.10 -1.21 1.03
C THR A 278 11.45 -2.56 0.72
N MET A 279 12.04 -3.37 -0.17
CA MET A 279 11.52 -4.72 -0.46
C MET A 279 11.57 -5.63 0.77
N GLU A 280 12.63 -5.56 1.58
CA GLU A 280 12.70 -6.28 2.86
C GLU A 280 11.58 -5.86 3.83
N ASP A 281 11.30 -4.56 3.91
CA ASP A 281 10.19 -4.03 4.71
C ASP A 281 8.83 -4.59 4.21
N TYR A 282 8.60 -4.64 2.89
CA TYR A 282 7.39 -5.24 2.31
C TYR A 282 7.31 -6.75 2.53
N ILE A 283 8.43 -7.49 2.44
CA ILE A 283 8.47 -8.93 2.76
C ILE A 283 8.09 -9.14 4.23
N ASN A 284 8.69 -8.36 5.12
CA ASN A 284 8.42 -8.41 6.55
C ASN A 284 6.97 -8.15 6.92
N GLY A 285 6.22 -7.33 6.15
CA GLY A 285 4.78 -7.14 6.37
C GLY A 285 3.88 -8.09 5.59
N THR A 286 4.29 -8.52 4.39
CA THR A 286 3.45 -9.33 3.50
C THR A 286 3.40 -10.79 3.90
N PHE A 287 4.53 -11.38 4.29
CA PHE A 287 4.70 -12.82 4.55
C PHE A 287 4.49 -13.20 6.03
N LEU A 288 3.71 -12.38 6.74
CA LEU A 288 3.21 -12.69 8.07
C LEU A 288 1.86 -13.37 7.98
N HIS A 289 1.58 -14.20 8.98
CA HIS A 289 0.25 -14.75 9.21
C HIS A 289 -0.56 -13.84 10.11
N PHE A 290 -1.89 -13.98 10.06
CA PHE A 290 -2.80 -13.11 10.81
C PHE A 290 -2.51 -13.07 12.32
N PRO A 291 -2.21 -14.19 13.01
CA PRO A 291 -1.87 -14.16 14.44
C PRO A 291 -0.61 -13.34 14.75
N GLU A 292 0.41 -13.42 13.89
CA GLU A 292 1.66 -12.64 14.04
C GLU A 292 1.39 -11.13 13.84
N MET A 293 0.43 -10.79 12.96
CA MET A 293 -0.01 -9.40 12.79
C MET A 293 -0.75 -8.87 14.02
N LEU A 294 -1.65 -9.66 14.59
CA LEU A 294 -2.38 -9.30 15.81
C LEU A 294 -1.44 -9.12 17.01
N GLU A 295 -0.53 -10.08 17.22
CA GLU A 295 0.45 -10.05 18.30
C GLU A 295 1.28 -8.77 18.25
N ARG A 296 1.87 -8.45 17.10
CA ARG A 296 2.67 -7.23 16.96
C ARG A 296 1.82 -5.97 17.11
N SER A 297 0.61 -5.94 16.56
CA SER A 297 -0.29 -4.80 16.73
C SER A 297 -0.57 -4.46 18.20
N MET A 298 -0.67 -5.49 19.06
CA MET A 298 -0.86 -5.29 20.50
C MET A 298 0.39 -4.82 21.25
N HIS A 299 1.57 -5.06 20.70
CA HIS A 299 2.83 -4.52 21.21
C HIS A 299 3.06 -3.04 20.81
N GLY A 300 2.07 -2.39 20.19
CA GLY A 300 2.12 -0.98 19.81
C GLY A 300 2.67 -0.72 18.42
N ASP A 301 2.89 -1.77 17.64
CA ASP A 301 3.30 -1.68 16.25
C ASP A 301 2.08 -1.41 15.34
N LEU A 302 2.15 -0.41 14.47
CA LEU A 302 1.11 -0.17 13.48
C LEU A 302 1.20 -1.22 12.37
N CYS A 303 0.10 -1.94 12.14
CA CYS A 303 -0.08 -2.82 10.99
C CYS A 303 -1.22 -2.29 10.12
N THR A 304 -0.93 -1.90 8.87
CA THR A 304 -1.93 -1.38 7.92
C THR A 304 -3.15 -2.30 7.79
N VAL A 305 -2.93 -3.62 7.81
CA VAL A 305 -3.99 -4.64 7.68
C VAL A 305 -4.95 -4.59 8.87
N ILE A 306 -4.41 -4.57 10.10
CA ILE A 306 -5.20 -4.51 11.33
C ILE A 306 -5.88 -3.15 11.47
N GLY A 307 -5.16 -2.07 11.20
CA GLY A 307 -5.71 -0.71 11.21
C GLY A 307 -6.86 -0.53 10.23
N LEU A 308 -6.73 -1.04 9.00
CA LEU A 308 -7.81 -1.03 8.02
C LEU A 308 -9.04 -1.81 8.50
N GLY A 309 -8.84 -2.96 9.15
CA GLY A 309 -9.94 -3.73 9.76
C GLY A 309 -10.63 -2.96 10.88
N HIS A 310 -9.87 -2.28 11.73
CA HIS A 310 -10.36 -1.48 12.84
C HIS A 310 -11.22 -0.30 12.34
N GLN A 311 -10.68 0.52 11.43
CA GLN A 311 -11.39 1.65 10.79
C GLN A 311 -12.65 1.19 10.04
N THR A 312 -12.59 0.02 9.40
CA THR A 312 -13.74 -0.57 8.70
C THR A 312 -14.88 -0.89 9.67
N LEU A 313 -14.57 -1.50 10.82
CA LEU A 313 -15.57 -1.82 11.83
C LEU A 313 -16.10 -0.57 12.53
N GLU A 314 -15.23 0.37 12.87
CA GLU A 314 -15.60 1.65 13.48
C GLU A 314 -16.60 2.42 12.61
N MET A 315 -16.30 2.55 11.32
CA MET A 315 -17.20 3.21 10.36
C MET A 315 -18.52 2.45 10.19
N ALA A 316 -18.51 1.11 10.14
CA ALA A 316 -19.70 0.30 9.96
C ALA A 316 -20.65 0.39 11.18
N LEU A 317 -20.09 0.39 12.40
CA LEU A 317 -20.84 0.47 13.66
C LEU A 317 -21.61 1.80 13.84
N CYS A 318 -21.24 2.84 13.10
CA CYS A 318 -22.00 4.09 13.04
C CYS A 318 -23.37 3.93 12.35
N HIS A 319 -23.50 2.95 11.44
CA HIS A 319 -24.70 2.80 10.62
C HIS A 319 -25.89 2.26 11.45
N PRO A 320 -27.13 2.76 11.27
CA PRO A 320 -28.30 2.32 12.04
C PRO A 320 -28.59 0.81 12.03
N GLU A 321 -28.27 0.12 10.93
CA GLU A 321 -28.36 -1.36 10.81
C GLU A 321 -27.47 -2.12 11.81
N PHE A 322 -26.50 -1.46 12.46
CA PHE A 322 -25.66 -2.04 13.50
C PHE A 322 -26.11 -1.64 14.93
N ALA A 323 -27.28 -1.02 15.11
CA ALA A 323 -27.74 -0.56 16.41
C ALA A 323 -27.83 -1.67 17.47
N ASP A 324 -28.16 -2.91 17.07
CA ASP A 324 -28.20 -4.10 17.92
C ASP A 324 -26.89 -4.90 17.96
N LYS A 325 -25.85 -4.43 17.23
CA LYS A 325 -24.54 -5.08 17.08
C LYS A 325 -23.39 -4.27 17.68
N GLN A 326 -23.69 -3.30 18.54
CA GLN A 326 -22.64 -2.50 19.19
C GLN A 326 -21.68 -3.40 19.99
N VAL A 327 -20.39 -3.12 19.91
CA VAL A 327 -19.32 -3.93 20.51
C VAL A 327 -18.12 -3.05 20.85
N ASP A 328 -17.37 -3.43 21.89
CA ASP A 328 -16.03 -2.90 22.14
C ASP A 328 -15.07 -3.45 21.09
N ILE A 329 -14.62 -2.59 20.16
CA ILE A 329 -13.76 -2.99 19.04
C ILE A 329 -12.42 -3.53 19.55
N ASP A 330 -11.81 -2.87 20.53
CA ASP A 330 -10.50 -3.28 21.04
C ASP A 330 -10.59 -4.62 21.78
N GLY A 331 -11.66 -4.80 22.57
CA GLY A 331 -12.01 -6.08 23.18
C GLY A 331 -12.26 -7.19 22.13
N LEU A 332 -12.94 -6.87 21.02
CA LEU A 332 -13.19 -7.81 19.93
C LEU A 332 -11.89 -8.25 19.24
N PHE A 333 -10.99 -7.33 18.90
CA PHE A 333 -9.69 -7.68 18.29
C PHE A 333 -8.82 -8.49 19.26
N THR A 334 -8.84 -8.15 20.55
CA THR A 334 -8.14 -8.91 21.60
C THR A 334 -8.64 -10.35 21.67
N SER A 335 -9.96 -10.56 21.57
CA SER A 335 -10.54 -11.91 21.59
C SER A 335 -10.05 -12.82 20.46
N TRP A 336 -9.56 -12.26 19.35
CA TRP A 336 -9.08 -13.06 18.22
C TRP A 336 -7.73 -13.73 18.47
N GLN A 337 -6.99 -13.31 19.51
CA GLN A 337 -5.77 -14.00 19.94
C GLN A 337 -6.06 -15.39 20.51
N GLU A 338 -7.20 -15.51 21.19
CA GLU A 338 -7.62 -16.74 21.85
C GLU A 338 -8.31 -17.72 20.87
N MET A 339 -8.53 -17.29 19.62
CA MET A 339 -9.13 -18.11 18.60
C MET A 339 -8.15 -19.19 18.11
N GLU A 340 -8.65 -20.42 17.96
CA GLU A 340 -7.86 -21.50 17.39
C GLU A 340 -7.63 -21.28 15.88
N TRP A 341 -6.39 -20.97 15.50
CA TRP A 341 -5.99 -20.86 14.11
C TRP A 341 -5.52 -22.22 13.58
N GLN A 342 -6.46 -23.16 13.37
CA GLN A 342 -6.19 -24.56 12.96
C GLN A 342 -5.32 -24.72 11.70
N TYR A 343 -5.25 -23.69 10.88
CA TYR A 343 -4.31 -23.56 9.78
C TYR A 343 -3.72 -22.17 9.90
N VAL A 344 -2.38 -22.09 9.83
CA VAL A 344 -1.61 -20.84 9.79
C VAL A 344 -1.88 -20.22 8.42
N LEU A 345 -3.08 -19.65 8.28
CA LEU A 345 -3.55 -19.10 7.03
C LEU A 345 -3.00 -17.67 6.90
N PRO A 346 -2.70 -17.27 5.67
CA PRO A 346 -2.30 -15.90 5.41
C PRO A 346 -3.44 -14.91 5.76
N PRO A 347 -3.14 -13.60 5.83
CA PRO A 347 -4.01 -12.59 6.45
C PRO A 347 -5.33 -12.29 5.73
N PHE A 348 -5.60 -12.89 4.56
CA PHE A 348 -6.81 -12.66 3.75
C PHE A 348 -7.46 -13.99 3.35
N GLY A 349 -8.57 -14.34 4.01
CA GLY A 349 -9.44 -15.43 3.59
C GLY A 349 -8.77 -16.82 3.50
N PRO A 350 -9.49 -17.83 2.98
CA PRO A 350 -8.95 -19.18 2.85
C PRO A 350 -7.79 -19.24 1.84
N GLY A 351 -6.60 -19.60 2.33
CA GLY A 351 -5.50 -20.32 1.66
C GLY A 351 -5.08 -19.87 0.26
N LEU A 352 -5.82 -20.30 -0.76
CA LEU A 352 -5.41 -20.21 -2.17
C LEU A 352 -5.27 -18.77 -2.66
N LEU A 353 -6.21 -17.89 -2.29
CA LEU A 353 -6.21 -16.48 -2.68
C LEU A 353 -4.94 -15.76 -2.25
N THR A 354 -4.60 -15.89 -0.97
CA THR A 354 -3.40 -15.24 -0.47
C THR A 354 -2.12 -15.90 -0.98
N GLN A 355 -2.09 -17.22 -1.20
CA GLN A 355 -0.93 -17.84 -1.83
C GLN A 355 -0.72 -17.38 -3.27
N LYS A 356 -1.79 -17.19 -4.07
CA LYS A 356 -1.70 -16.56 -5.40
C LYS A 356 -1.10 -15.15 -5.31
N ARG A 357 -1.59 -14.35 -4.36
CA ARG A 357 -1.04 -13.01 -4.06
C ARG A 357 0.44 -13.06 -3.69
N TRP A 358 0.82 -13.89 -2.71
CA TRP A 358 2.21 -14.03 -2.26
C TRP A 358 3.12 -14.49 -3.39
N ARG A 359 2.66 -15.41 -4.24
CA ARG A 359 3.42 -15.89 -5.39
C ARG A 359 3.67 -14.77 -6.40
N TYR A 360 2.65 -14.00 -6.75
CA TYR A 360 2.83 -12.85 -7.64
C TYR A 360 3.84 -11.86 -7.05
N ILE A 361 3.68 -11.46 -5.79
CA ILE A 361 4.58 -10.52 -5.12
C ILE A 361 6.01 -11.06 -5.13
N ALA A 362 6.22 -12.33 -4.77
CA ALA A 362 7.53 -12.96 -4.78
C ALA A 362 8.19 -12.95 -6.17
N GLN A 363 7.43 -13.26 -7.23
CA GLN A 363 7.94 -13.24 -8.60
C GLN A 363 8.37 -11.83 -9.05
N GLN A 364 7.59 -10.81 -8.71
CA GLN A 364 7.95 -9.43 -9.07
C GLN A 364 9.13 -8.90 -8.27
N PHE A 365 9.23 -9.29 -7.00
CA PHE A 365 10.37 -8.94 -6.17
C PHE A 365 11.65 -9.66 -6.64
N GLU A 366 11.58 -10.92 -7.05
CA GLU A 366 12.71 -11.60 -7.69
C GLU A 366 13.16 -10.91 -8.97
N ARG A 367 12.23 -10.50 -9.84
CA ARG A 367 12.55 -9.73 -11.05
C ARG A 367 13.37 -8.47 -10.73
N ALA A 368 12.97 -7.71 -9.71
CA ALA A 368 13.70 -6.52 -9.29
C ALA A 368 15.07 -6.85 -8.66
N ARG A 369 15.12 -7.88 -7.80
CA ARG A 369 16.35 -8.36 -7.17
C ARG A 369 17.40 -8.75 -8.21
N GLU A 370 17.01 -9.54 -9.20
CA GLU A 370 17.88 -9.97 -10.30
C GLU A 370 18.33 -8.80 -11.17
N ALA A 371 17.41 -7.90 -11.54
CA ALA A 371 17.71 -6.76 -12.41
C ALA A 371 18.67 -5.74 -11.76
N MET A 372 18.58 -5.56 -10.44
CA MET A 372 19.41 -4.60 -9.68
C MET A 372 20.65 -5.25 -9.05
N GLY A 373 20.72 -6.57 -8.97
CA GLY A 373 21.88 -7.32 -8.49
C GLY A 373 22.16 -7.09 -7.01
N PHE A 374 21.20 -7.46 -6.15
CA PHE A 374 21.40 -7.50 -4.70
C PHE A 374 20.86 -8.82 -4.12
N ASP A 375 21.29 -9.11 -2.89
CA ASP A 375 20.75 -10.21 -2.09
C ASP A 375 20.05 -9.65 -0.85
N TYR A 376 19.06 -10.38 -0.33
CA TYR A 376 18.40 -9.99 0.91
C TYR A 376 19.28 -10.27 2.13
N ASN A 377 19.13 -9.44 3.16
CA ASN A 377 19.74 -9.67 4.45
C ASN A 377 18.91 -10.70 5.24
N GLU A 378 19.44 -11.91 5.38
CA GLU A 378 18.80 -13.01 6.12
C GLU A 378 18.45 -12.62 7.57
N ALA A 379 19.31 -11.86 8.25
CA ALA A 379 19.08 -11.44 9.63
C ALA A 379 17.89 -10.47 9.75
N ASN A 380 17.62 -9.66 8.73
CA ASN A 380 16.49 -8.73 8.72
C ASN A 380 15.14 -9.44 8.49
N LEU A 381 15.16 -10.54 7.75
CA LEU A 381 13.97 -11.25 7.29
C LEU A 381 13.65 -12.51 8.10
N ASP A 382 14.64 -13.15 8.72
CA ASP A 382 14.47 -14.34 9.57
C ASP A 382 13.52 -15.36 8.89
N ASN A 383 12.53 -15.93 9.58
CA ASN A 383 11.61 -16.92 9.01
C ASN A 383 10.74 -16.39 7.84
N ARG A 384 10.65 -15.07 7.60
CA ARG A 384 9.90 -14.49 6.48
C ARG A 384 10.63 -14.76 5.15
N LEU A 385 11.96 -14.77 5.14
CA LEU A 385 12.73 -15.10 3.93
C LEU A 385 12.47 -16.54 3.48
N GLN A 386 12.44 -17.48 4.42
CA GLN A 386 12.13 -18.87 4.10
C GLN A 386 10.71 -19.00 3.51
N ARG A 387 9.72 -18.29 4.04
CA ARG A 387 8.35 -18.28 3.50
C ARG A 387 8.30 -17.72 2.09
N TYR A 388 8.99 -16.60 1.86
CA TYR A 388 9.15 -16.00 0.54
C TYR A 388 9.74 -16.99 -0.47
N GLN A 389 10.86 -17.64 -0.11
CA GLN A 389 11.52 -18.64 -0.96
C GLN A 389 10.66 -19.88 -1.20
N ASN A 390 9.96 -20.37 -0.17
CA ASN A 390 9.05 -21.50 -0.30
C ASN A 390 7.93 -21.20 -1.30
N ILE A 391 7.33 -20.01 -1.23
CA ILE A 391 6.28 -19.57 -2.15
C ILE A 391 6.80 -19.46 -3.58
N LEU A 392 8.01 -18.91 -3.75
CA LEU A 392 8.64 -18.78 -5.06
C LEU A 392 8.91 -20.16 -5.71
N ALA A 393 9.26 -21.17 -4.90
CA ALA A 393 9.53 -22.52 -5.36
C ALA A 393 8.27 -23.33 -5.77
N LEU A 394 7.06 -22.85 -5.45
CA LEU A 394 5.82 -23.56 -5.78
C LEU A 394 5.58 -23.58 -7.28
N LYS A 395 5.53 -24.79 -7.87
CA LYS A 395 5.24 -24.97 -9.31
C LYS A 395 3.74 -24.84 -9.60
N ASN A 396 2.88 -25.48 -8.80
CA ASN A 396 1.42 -25.45 -8.94
C ASN A 396 0.74 -25.06 -7.60
N LEU A 397 0.05 -23.91 -7.57
CA LEU A 397 -0.70 -23.49 -6.37
C LEU A 397 -1.94 -24.38 -6.10
N ASN A 398 -2.45 -25.08 -7.11
CA ASN A 398 -3.63 -25.94 -6.99
C ASN A 398 -3.36 -27.27 -6.27
N GLU A 399 -2.11 -27.76 -6.27
CA GLU A 399 -1.75 -29.06 -5.66
C GLU A 399 -1.65 -28.97 -4.13
N VAL A 400 -1.36 -27.78 -3.58
CA VAL A 400 -1.12 -27.53 -2.15
C VAL A 400 -2.41 -27.56 -1.32
N PHE A 401 -3.58 -27.48 -1.95
CA PHE A 401 -4.90 -27.52 -1.29
C PHE A 401 -5.69 -28.81 -1.56
N SER A 402 -5.01 -29.89 -1.96
CA SER A 402 -5.62 -31.23 -2.05
C SER A 402 -5.67 -31.99 -0.72
N LEU A 403 -5.37 -31.34 0.41
CA LEU A 403 -5.43 -31.96 1.74
C LEU A 403 -6.19 -31.07 2.74
N ALA A 404 -7.31 -31.63 3.19
CA ALA A 404 -8.30 -31.23 4.22
C ALA A 404 -9.48 -30.36 3.75
#